data_AF-A0A662Y2C4-F1
#
_entry.id   AF-A0A662Y2C4-F1
#
_cell.length_a   1.000
_cell.length_b   1.000
_cell.length_c   1.000
_cell.angle_alpha   90.00
_cell.angle_beta   90.00
_cell.angle_gamma   90.00
#
_symmetry.space_group_name_H-M   'P 1'
#
loop_
_entity.id
_entity.type
_entity.pdbx_description
1 polymer ?
#
loop_
_entity_poly.entity_id
_entity_poly.type
_entity_poly.pdbx_seq_one_letter_code
_entity_poly.pdbx_strand_id
1 'polypeptide(L)'
;SIDLEPNRILSTTPLTYFTVDNDAHLATIEPLIRVDYAGNIAQFRHNDYDRAPLTHRSFEKASAFCKAHRKLLEVMRRFEMEFCTKLQVGEMIVVDNQRCAGMVHVLSRPTGGRVADEGEEAHRQAAAGGRSRAQRSPSTTR
;
A
#
# COMPACT_ATOMS: atom_id res chain seq x y z
N SER A 1 -25.46 -19.40 -7.26
CA SER A 1 -24.35 -19.10 -6.34
C SER A 1 -23.16 -18.63 -7.16
N ILE A 2 -22.65 -17.43 -6.92
CA ILE A 2 -21.34 -17.03 -7.42
C ILE A 2 -20.50 -16.80 -6.16
N ASP A 3 -19.98 -17.90 -5.63
CA ASP A 3 -18.97 -17.85 -4.57
C ASP A 3 -17.62 -17.63 -5.27
N LEU A 4 -17.35 -16.39 -5.64
CA LEU A 4 -16.03 -16.02 -6.11
C LEU A 4 -15.15 -15.91 -4.86
N GLU A 5 -14.04 -16.65 -4.86
CA GLU A 5 -13.01 -16.53 -3.83
C GLU A 5 -12.70 -15.05 -3.53
N PRO A 6 -12.63 -14.62 -2.26
CA PRO A 6 -12.45 -13.21 -1.89
C PRO A 6 -11.32 -12.50 -2.64
N ASN A 7 -10.21 -13.20 -2.85
CA ASN A 7 -9.04 -12.68 -3.59
C ASN A 7 -9.37 -12.36 -5.06
N ARG A 8 -10.24 -13.14 -5.69
CA ARG A 8 -10.66 -12.91 -7.08
C ARG A 8 -11.55 -11.67 -7.19
N ILE A 9 -12.44 -11.46 -6.21
CA ILE A 9 -13.28 -10.26 -6.18
C ILE A 9 -12.41 -9.01 -6.05
N LEU A 10 -11.44 -9.02 -5.13
CA LEU A 10 -10.54 -7.89 -4.87
C LEU A 10 -9.57 -7.59 -6.01
N SER A 11 -9.21 -8.60 -6.82
CA SER A 11 -8.29 -8.45 -7.95
C SER A 11 -8.94 -8.11 -9.29
N THR A 12 -10.25 -8.31 -9.42
CA THR A 12 -10.96 -8.11 -10.69
C THR A 12 -12.00 -7.00 -10.65
N THR A 13 -12.39 -6.54 -9.46
CA THR A 13 -13.34 -5.45 -9.30
C THR A 13 -12.60 -4.12 -9.47
N PRO A 14 -12.83 -3.37 -10.56
CA PRO A 14 -12.22 -2.05 -10.70
C PRO A 14 -12.89 -1.07 -9.74
N LEU A 15 -12.07 -0.31 -9.05
CA LEU A 15 -12.46 0.70 -8.08
C LEU A 15 -12.02 2.06 -8.61
N THR A 16 -12.91 3.04 -8.48
CA THR A 16 -12.55 4.42 -8.78
C THR A 16 -11.89 5.02 -7.54
N TYR A 17 -10.72 5.60 -7.74
CA TYR A 17 -10.02 6.39 -6.75
C TYR A 17 -9.96 7.83 -7.24
N PHE A 18 -10.21 8.78 -6.35
CA PHE A 18 -10.05 10.19 -6.63
C PHE A 18 -9.51 10.93 -5.41
N THR A 19 -8.58 11.85 -5.67
CA THR A 19 -8.09 12.80 -4.69
C THR A 19 -8.20 14.19 -5.30
N VAL A 20 -8.81 15.11 -4.56
CA VAL A 20 -8.94 16.51 -4.93
C VAL A 20 -8.30 17.34 -3.83
N ASP A 21 -7.26 18.05 -4.19
CA ASP A 21 -6.56 19.02 -3.35
C ASP A 21 -6.38 20.33 -4.15
N ASN A 22 -5.98 21.41 -3.49
CA ASN A 22 -5.80 22.73 -4.10
C ASN A 22 -4.84 22.71 -5.29
N ASP A 23 -3.83 21.84 -5.24
CA ASP A 23 -2.76 21.76 -6.24
C ASP A 23 -2.84 20.51 -7.14
N ALA A 24 -3.77 19.58 -6.87
CA ALA A 24 -3.83 18.31 -7.61
C ALA A 24 -5.24 17.72 -7.68
N HIS A 25 -5.61 17.28 -8.89
CA HIS A 25 -6.79 16.48 -9.16
C HIS A 25 -6.35 15.16 -9.80
N LEU A 26 -6.35 14.09 -9.00
CA LEU A 26 -5.91 12.76 -9.43
C LEU A 26 -7.11 11.82 -9.44
N ALA A 27 -7.26 11.07 -10.52
CA ALA A 27 -8.26 10.02 -10.64
C ALA A 27 -7.66 8.79 -11.31
N THR A 28 -8.03 7.61 -10.82
CA THR A 28 -7.65 6.34 -11.45
C THR A 28 -8.74 5.29 -11.26
N ILE A 29 -8.74 4.28 -12.12
CA ILE A 29 -9.63 3.13 -12.04
C ILE A 29 -8.77 1.87 -12.06
N GLU A 30 -8.62 1.24 -10.90
CA GLU A 30 -7.80 0.04 -10.74
C GLU A 30 -8.44 -0.92 -9.72
N PRO A 31 -8.15 -2.23 -9.78
CA PRO A 31 -8.55 -3.13 -8.71
C PRO A 31 -7.72 -2.88 -7.44
N LEU A 32 -8.22 -3.35 -6.30
CA LEU A 32 -7.52 -3.25 -5.02
C LEU A 32 -6.22 -4.08 -5.02
N ILE A 33 -6.25 -5.26 -5.65
CA ILE A 33 -5.10 -6.14 -5.82
C ILE A 33 -4.81 -6.29 -7.31
N ARG A 34 -3.71 -5.73 -7.80
CA ARG A 34 -3.28 -5.98 -9.18
C ARG A 34 -2.48 -7.27 -9.24
N VAL A 35 -2.79 -8.12 -10.20
CA VAL A 35 -2.02 -9.34 -10.51
C VAL A 35 -1.30 -9.19 -11.85
N ASP A 36 -0.11 -9.76 -11.97
CA ASP A 36 0.62 -9.84 -13.24
C ASP A 36 0.06 -10.96 -14.15
N TYR A 37 0.64 -11.11 -15.34
CA TYR A 37 0.22 -12.14 -16.31
C TYR A 37 0.47 -13.58 -15.82
N ALA A 38 1.34 -13.77 -14.82
CA ALA A 38 1.66 -15.05 -14.22
C ALA A 38 0.80 -15.34 -12.97
N GLY A 39 -0.06 -14.40 -12.57
CA GLY A 39 -0.95 -14.52 -11.41
C GLY A 39 -0.31 -14.10 -10.09
N ASN A 40 0.88 -13.48 -10.09
CA ASN A 40 1.49 -12.95 -8.87
C ASN A 40 0.91 -11.58 -8.52
N ILE A 41 0.86 -11.25 -7.22
CA ILE A 41 0.46 -9.90 -6.78
C ILE A 41 1.54 -8.90 -7.20
N ALA A 42 1.17 -8.00 -8.09
CA ALA A 42 2.03 -6.94 -8.63
C ALA A 42 1.87 -5.62 -7.88
N GLN A 43 0.69 -5.37 -7.30
CA GLN A 43 0.41 -4.16 -6.53
C GLN A 43 -0.76 -4.38 -5.58
N PHE A 44 -0.68 -3.71 -4.44
CA PHE A 44 -1.74 -3.59 -3.46
C PHE A 44 -2.07 -2.11 -3.24
N ARG A 45 -3.30 -1.70 -3.59
CA ARG A 45 -3.77 -0.31 -3.44
C ARG A 45 -4.87 -0.24 -2.39
N HIS A 46 -4.48 0.05 -1.15
CA HIS A 46 -5.42 0.23 -0.07
C HIS A 46 -5.25 1.60 0.58
N ASN A 47 -6.13 2.52 0.18
CA ASN A 47 -6.41 3.75 0.87
C ASN A 47 -7.93 3.91 0.86
N ASP A 48 -8.56 3.93 2.04
CA ASP A 48 -10.01 4.03 2.14
C ASP A 48 -10.51 5.47 1.90
N TYR A 49 -9.64 6.48 2.03
CA TYR A 49 -9.99 7.90 1.92
C TYR A 49 -10.16 8.39 0.47
N ASP A 50 -9.41 7.83 -0.48
CA ASP A 50 -9.48 8.20 -1.89
C ASP A 50 -10.44 7.30 -2.69
N ARG A 51 -11.02 6.26 -2.08
CA ARG A 51 -11.93 5.34 -2.77
C ARG A 51 -13.33 5.96 -2.94
N ALA A 52 -13.77 6.03 -4.20
CA ALA A 52 -15.11 6.49 -4.53
C ALA A 52 -16.21 5.49 -4.14
N PRO A 53 -17.44 5.96 -3.89
CA PRO A 53 -18.58 5.07 -3.70
C PRO A 53 -18.83 4.16 -4.92
N LEU A 54 -19.23 2.91 -4.66
CA LEU A 54 -19.48 1.89 -5.69
C LEU A 54 -20.84 2.08 -6.41
N THR A 55 -21.12 3.29 -6.90
CA THR A 55 -22.43 3.66 -7.46
C THR A 55 -22.80 2.95 -8.76
N HIS A 56 -21.80 2.50 -9.52
CA HIS A 56 -21.97 1.91 -10.85
C HIS A 56 -22.18 0.37 -10.82
N ARG A 57 -22.42 -0.23 -9.65
CA ARG A 57 -22.50 -1.70 -9.47
C ARG A 57 -23.86 -2.14 -8.96
N SER A 58 -24.27 -3.35 -9.33
CA SER A 58 -25.45 -3.99 -8.73
C SER A 58 -25.22 -4.21 -7.23
N PHE A 59 -26.31 -4.16 -6.46
CA PHE A 59 -26.28 -4.33 -5.00
C PHE A 59 -25.57 -5.63 -4.57
N GLU A 60 -25.82 -6.74 -5.27
CA GLU A 60 -25.18 -8.02 -5.00
C GLU A 60 -23.66 -7.97 -5.14
N LYS A 61 -23.15 -7.35 -6.21
CA LYS A 61 -21.71 -7.22 -6.47
C LYS A 61 -21.03 -6.28 -5.48
N ALA A 62 -21.69 -5.17 -5.14
CA ALA A 62 -21.20 -4.26 -4.11
C ALA A 62 -21.14 -4.96 -2.74
N SER A 63 -22.17 -5.72 -2.38
CA SER A 63 -22.22 -6.50 -1.14
C SER A 63 -21.11 -7.57 -1.08
N ALA A 64 -20.90 -8.30 -2.17
CA ALA A 64 -19.83 -9.29 -2.27
C ALA A 64 -18.43 -8.65 -2.13
N PHE A 65 -18.21 -7.50 -2.77
CA PHE A 65 -16.98 -6.72 -2.60
C PHE A 65 -16.78 -6.27 -1.15
N CYS A 66 -17.79 -5.67 -0.52
CA CYS A 66 -17.69 -5.22 0.88
C CYS A 66 -17.38 -6.38 1.84
N LYS A 67 -17.94 -7.58 1.61
CA LYS A 67 -17.63 -8.79 2.39
C LYS A 67 -16.18 -9.24 2.20
N ALA A 68 -15.70 -9.29 0.95
CA ALA A 68 -14.30 -9.64 0.66
C ALA A 68 -13.32 -8.61 1.24
N HIS A 69 -13.64 -7.32 1.13
CA HIS A 69 -12.86 -6.21 1.68
C HIS A 69 -12.76 -6.31 3.21
N ARG A 70 -13.87 -6.63 3.89
CA ARG A 70 -13.87 -6.82 5.35
C ARG A 70 -12.94 -7.96 5.78
N LYS A 71 -13.00 -9.11 5.11
CA LYS A 71 -12.09 -10.24 5.39
C LYS A 71 -10.62 -9.86 5.21
N LEU A 72 -10.30 -9.07 4.18
CA LEU A 72 -8.95 -8.55 3.98
C LEU A 72 -8.52 -7.66 5.16
N LEU A 73 -9.36 -6.71 5.56
CA LEU A 73 -9.08 -5.83 6.70
C LEU A 73 -8.89 -6.62 8.01
N GLU A 74 -9.66 -7.68 8.23
CA GLU A 74 -9.50 -8.58 9.38
C GLU A 74 -8.12 -9.26 9.40
N VAL A 75 -7.60 -9.65 8.24
CA VAL A 75 -6.25 -10.23 8.14
C VAL A 75 -5.18 -9.17 8.36
N MET A 76 -5.31 -7.99 7.75
CA MET A 76 -4.35 -6.90 7.88
C MET A 76 -4.22 -6.37 9.31
N ARG A 77 -5.31 -6.43 10.09
CA ARG A 77 -5.34 -5.98 11.49
C ARG A 77 -4.85 -7.02 12.50
N ARG A 78 -4.39 -8.19 12.04
CA ARG A 78 -3.78 -9.17 12.94
C ARG A 78 -2.46 -8.63 13.44
N PHE A 79 -2.20 -8.76 14.73
CA PHE A 79 -0.95 -8.32 15.35
C PHE A 79 0.30 -8.91 14.67
N GLU A 80 0.21 -10.16 14.20
CA GLU A 80 1.29 -10.84 13.47
C GLU A 80 1.63 -10.21 12.11
N MET A 81 0.72 -9.38 11.56
CA MET A 81 0.87 -8.66 10.30
C MET A 81 1.27 -7.20 10.51
N GLU A 82 1.32 -6.74 11.76
CA GLU A 82 1.63 -5.37 12.12
C GLU A 82 3.12 -5.21 12.46
N PHE A 83 3.74 -4.18 11.90
CA PHE A 83 5.06 -3.73 12.32
C PHE A 83 4.96 -2.32 12.89
N CYS A 84 5.24 -2.17 14.18
CA CYS A 84 5.19 -0.90 14.87
C CYS A 84 6.59 -0.52 15.37
N THR A 85 7.06 0.65 14.93
CA THR A 85 8.34 1.22 15.40
C THR A 85 8.18 2.72 15.62
N LYS A 86 8.93 3.24 16.59
CA LYS A 86 8.90 4.67 16.94
C LYS A 86 10.11 5.36 16.34
N LEU A 87 9.88 6.18 15.31
CA LEU A 87 10.90 7.03 14.72
C LEU A 87 11.36 8.12 15.68
N GLN A 88 12.67 8.34 15.74
CA GLN A 88 13.32 9.48 16.36
C GLN A 88 13.64 10.55 15.30
N VAL A 89 13.96 11.75 15.77
CA VAL A 89 14.39 12.85 14.89
C VAL A 89 15.65 12.42 14.12
N GLY A 90 15.60 12.52 12.80
CA GLY A 90 16.67 12.11 11.90
C GLY A 90 16.62 10.64 11.46
N GLU A 91 15.65 9.85 11.93
CA GLU A 91 15.42 8.49 11.43
C GLU A 91 14.43 8.50 10.25
N MET A 92 14.60 7.55 9.33
CA MET A 92 13.79 7.40 8.12
C MET A 92 13.41 5.93 7.93
N ILE A 93 12.20 5.68 7.45
CA ILE A 93 11.76 4.38 6.97
C ILE A 93 11.46 4.47 5.49
N VAL A 94 11.98 3.51 4.73
CA VAL A 94 11.66 3.33 3.32
C VAL A 94 10.73 2.14 3.19
N VAL A 95 9.58 2.36 2.55
CA VAL A 95 8.54 1.35 2.34
C VAL A 95 8.32 1.15 0.85
N ASP A 96 8.12 -0.10 0.43
CA ASP A 96 7.58 -0.37 -0.90
C ASP A 96 6.07 -0.09 -0.90
N ASN A 97 5.69 1.13 -1.29
CA ASN A 97 4.30 1.61 -1.29
C ASN A 97 3.36 0.74 -2.16
N GLN A 98 3.90 -0.04 -3.10
CA GLN A 98 3.10 -0.97 -3.91
C GLN A 98 2.75 -2.27 -3.19
N ARG A 99 3.36 -2.55 -2.03
CA ARG A 99 3.22 -3.82 -1.30
C ARG A 99 2.79 -3.66 0.14
N CYS A 100 3.20 -2.57 0.77
CA CYS A 100 2.92 -2.32 2.17
C CYS A 100 1.88 -1.21 2.30
N ALA A 101 0.84 -1.45 3.08
CA ALA A 101 -0.05 -0.39 3.52
C ALA A 101 0.61 0.33 4.70
N GLY A 102 1.11 1.54 4.46
CA GLY A 102 1.61 2.40 5.52
C GLY A 102 0.46 3.05 6.28
N MET A 103 0.43 2.91 7.61
CA MET A 103 -0.45 3.67 8.48
C MET A 103 0.40 4.29 9.59
N VAL A 104 0.45 5.62 9.64
CA VAL A 104 1.16 6.34 10.70
C VAL A 104 0.23 6.44 11.91
N HIS A 105 0.53 5.68 12.97
CA HIS A 105 -0.08 5.90 14.28
C HIS A 105 0.69 6.98 15.04
N VAL A 106 0.12 8.18 15.13
CA VAL A 106 0.66 9.23 16.01
C VAL A 106 0.24 8.93 17.45
N LEU A 107 1.07 8.18 18.18
CA LEU A 107 0.96 8.09 19.63
C LEU A 107 1.62 9.33 20.26
N SER A 108 0.89 10.44 20.26
CA SER A 108 1.29 11.64 20.99
C SER A 108 1.31 11.34 22.49
N ARG A 109 2.49 11.16 23.09
CA ARG A 109 2.61 11.52 24.51
C ARG A 109 2.46 13.05 24.59
N PRO A 110 1.62 13.60 25.48
CA PRO A 110 1.42 15.03 25.58
C PRO A 110 2.67 15.68 26.19
N THR A 111 3.69 15.90 25.37
CA THR A 111 4.86 16.69 25.69
C THR A 111 5.13 17.61 24.51
N GLY A 112 4.31 18.66 24.39
CA GLY A 112 4.57 19.99 23.80
C GLY A 112 5.35 20.19 22.49
N GLY A 113 5.85 19.16 21.83
CA GLY A 113 6.69 19.25 20.64
C GLY A 113 5.88 19.08 19.37
N ARG A 114 6.17 19.91 18.36
CA ARG A 114 5.63 19.74 16.99
C ARG A 114 6.25 18.50 16.37
N VAL A 115 5.43 17.69 15.70
CA VAL A 115 5.88 16.61 14.81
C VAL A 115 5.92 17.19 13.40
N ALA A 116 7.07 17.11 12.74
CA ALA A 116 7.21 17.41 11.32
C ALA A 116 7.58 16.11 10.60
N ASP A 117 6.87 15.80 9.52
CA ASP A 117 7.10 14.64 8.66
C ASP A 117 7.27 15.17 7.23
N GLU A 118 8.36 14.77 6.56
CA GLU A 118 8.67 15.16 5.18
C GLU A 118 8.67 13.89 4.33
N GLY A 119 7.67 13.73 3.46
CA GLY A 119 7.53 12.58 2.57
C GLY A 119 7.91 12.92 1.12
N GLU A 120 8.83 12.16 0.53
CA GLU A 120 9.18 12.23 -0.88
C GLU A 120 8.95 10.85 -1.55
N GLU A 121 8.17 10.81 -2.65
CA GLU A 121 7.88 9.57 -3.38
C GLU A 121 8.85 9.38 -4.56
N ALA A 122 9.76 8.41 -4.45
CA ALA A 122 10.70 8.07 -5.51
C ALA A 122 10.06 7.15 -6.56
N HIS A 123 9.93 7.63 -7.80
CA HIS A 123 9.38 6.85 -8.91
C HIS A 123 10.40 5.82 -9.45
N ARG A 124 10.07 4.52 -9.45
CA ARG A 124 10.95 3.46 -9.98
C ARG A 124 11.14 3.61 -11.51
N GLN A 125 12.25 4.21 -11.93
CA GLN A 125 12.88 3.99 -13.24
C GLN A 125 14.30 3.43 -13.06
N ALA A 126 14.46 2.21 -12.53
CA ALA A 126 15.74 1.49 -12.57
C ALA A 126 15.58 0.02 -12.12
N ALA A 127 15.24 -0.89 -13.04
CA ALA A 127 15.31 -2.33 -12.77
C ALA A 127 15.88 -3.15 -13.94
N ALA A 128 16.72 -2.55 -14.78
CA ALA A 128 17.46 -3.28 -15.82
C ALA A 128 18.99 -3.03 -15.86
N GLY A 129 19.56 -2.14 -15.03
CA GLY A 129 20.96 -1.70 -15.23
C GLY A 129 21.85 -1.55 -14.00
N GLY A 130 21.39 -1.87 -12.79
CA GLY A 130 22.05 -1.40 -11.55
C GLY A 130 22.41 -2.46 -10.52
N ARG A 131 22.93 -3.63 -10.92
CA ARG A 131 23.62 -4.54 -9.98
C ARG A 131 25.10 -4.65 -10.35
N SER A 132 25.83 -3.55 -10.16
CA SER A 132 27.29 -3.56 -10.18
C SER A 132 27.82 -4.09 -8.84
N ARG A 133 28.17 -5.39 -8.88
CA ARG A 133 29.17 -6.11 -8.08
C ARG A 133 29.97 -5.25 -7.07
N ALA A 134 29.62 -5.33 -5.79
CA ALA A 134 30.53 -4.95 -4.72
C ALA A 134 31.75 -5.89 -4.76
N GLN A 135 32.89 -5.40 -5.25
CA GLN A 135 34.16 -6.10 -5.17
C GLN A 135 34.60 -6.17 -3.71
N ARG A 136 34.88 -7.37 -3.23
CA ARG A 136 35.55 -7.58 -1.94
C ARG A 136 37.02 -7.20 -2.10
N SER A 137 37.48 -6.23 -1.31
CA SER A 137 38.90 -5.95 -1.10
C SER A 137 39.54 -7.14 -0.35
N PRO A 138 40.71 -7.66 -0.77
CA PRO A 138 41.41 -8.67 0.01
C PRO A 138 42.07 -8.05 1.24
N SER A 139 41.93 -8.72 2.37
CA SER A 139 42.61 -8.44 3.63
C SER A 139 44.12 -8.68 3.50
N THR A 140 44.93 -7.68 3.85
CA THR A 140 46.37 -7.85 4.05
C THR A 140 46.72 -7.42 5.47
N THR A 141 46.84 -8.40 6.37
CA THR A 141 47.62 -8.25 7.61
C THR A 141 48.19 -9.61 8.04
N ARG A 142 49.42 -9.91 7.60
CA ARG A 142 50.57 -10.16 8.48
C ARG A 142 51.82 -10.43 7.64
#